data_AF-A0A662W5M7-F1
#
_entry.id   AF-A0A662W5M7-F1
#
_cell.length_a   1.000
_cell.length_b   1.000
_cell.length_c   1.000
_cell.angle_alpha   90.00
_cell.angle_beta   90.00
_cell.angle_gamma   90.00
#
_symmetry.space_group_name_H-M   'P 1'
#
loop_
_entity.id
_entity.type
_entity.pdbx_description
1 polymer ?
#
loop_
_entity_poly.entity_id
_entity_poly.type
_entity_poly.pdbx_seq_one_letter_code
_entity_poly.pdbx_strand_id
1 'polypeptide(L)'
;MKIVGSSKSVAGKVCFVKLDGNLIKTDVATFNTNAVTLEKVLDFLAELGYDYAVIEDFENIGRDSGIKNGVEWESLKSLVEKVKRSKGSERCGAIGIFVGFVRGISRGKKVEKLEYEKYEELYEEKLKEIENKLKSNPGIVEVKIYHRDGVLKPGEDIIYVVVMGEHRKNVWKPLEESMELVKKELPIWKKEVFTDRAIWAHDYER
;
A
#
# COMPACT_ATOMS: atom_id res chain seq x y z
N MET A 1 -0.43 2.63 -9.69
CA MET A 1 -1.08 1.34 -9.99
C MET A 1 -1.88 0.87 -8.81
N LYS A 2 -3.21 0.85 -8.98
CA LYS A 2 -4.19 0.29 -8.03
C LYS A 2 -4.74 -1.02 -8.61
N ILE A 3 -4.70 -2.11 -7.84
CA ILE A 3 -5.29 -3.40 -8.23
C ILE A 3 -6.60 -3.63 -7.49
N VAL A 4 -7.56 -4.26 -8.17
CA VAL A 4 -8.81 -4.73 -7.58
C VAL A 4 -9.01 -6.20 -7.99
N GLY A 5 -8.58 -7.14 -7.15
CA GLY A 5 -8.80 -8.58 -7.32
C GLY A 5 -8.32 -9.40 -6.11
N SER A 6 -8.83 -10.62 -5.92
CA SER A 6 -8.43 -11.52 -4.81
C SER A 6 -7.39 -12.55 -5.27
N SER A 7 -6.66 -13.18 -4.34
CA SER A 7 -5.47 -13.99 -4.63
C SER A 7 -5.65 -15.49 -4.33
N LYS A 8 -5.87 -16.30 -5.37
CA LYS A 8 -5.45 -17.71 -5.50
C LYS A 8 -5.15 -17.93 -6.98
N SER A 9 -4.03 -18.59 -7.32
CA SER A 9 -3.48 -18.82 -8.68
C SER A 9 -4.32 -18.22 -9.83
N VAL A 10 -3.85 -17.11 -10.39
CA VAL A 10 -4.64 -16.34 -11.35
C VAL A 10 -4.12 -16.68 -12.74
N ALA A 11 -4.93 -17.43 -13.50
CA ALA A 11 -4.85 -17.45 -14.95
C ALA A 11 -5.95 -16.50 -15.44
N GLY A 12 -5.58 -15.44 -16.14
CA GLY A 12 -6.53 -14.42 -16.55
C GLY A 12 -5.93 -13.44 -17.56
N LYS A 13 -6.77 -12.56 -18.08
CA LYS A 13 -6.34 -11.44 -18.93
C LYS A 13 -6.23 -10.21 -18.04
N VAL A 14 -5.09 -9.52 -18.00
CA VAL A 14 -5.07 -8.18 -17.40
C VAL A 14 -5.22 -7.14 -18.49
N CYS A 15 -6.21 -6.28 -18.33
CA CYS A 15 -6.34 -5.01 -19.03
C CYS A 15 -5.57 -3.95 -18.24
N PHE A 16 -4.49 -3.43 -18.81
CA PHE A 16 -3.73 -2.33 -18.23
C PHE A 16 -4.26 -1.01 -18.76
N VAL A 17 -4.39 -0.02 -17.89
CA VAL A 17 -4.82 1.32 -18.27
C VAL A 17 -3.72 2.31 -17.94
N LYS A 18 -3.29 3.09 -18.93
CA LYS A 18 -2.48 4.29 -18.74
C LYS A 18 -3.34 5.54 -18.95
N LEU A 19 -3.31 6.47 -18.00
CA LEU A 19 -4.02 7.74 -18.06
C LEU A 19 -3.08 8.86 -18.52
N ASP A 20 -3.07 9.15 -19.82
CA ASP A 20 -2.31 10.27 -20.38
C ASP A 20 -3.26 11.46 -20.66
N GLY A 21 -3.55 12.25 -19.61
CA GLY A 21 -4.19 13.58 -19.68
C GLY A 21 -5.66 13.64 -20.12
N ASN A 22 -6.15 12.68 -20.91
CA ASN A 22 -7.53 12.41 -21.34
C ASN A 22 -7.62 11.08 -22.13
N LEU A 23 -6.50 10.50 -22.55
CA LEU A 23 -6.45 9.27 -23.32
C LEU A 23 -6.24 8.05 -22.40
N ILE A 24 -7.13 7.07 -22.52
CA ILE A 24 -6.99 5.74 -21.92
C ILE A 24 -6.31 4.86 -22.96
N LYS A 25 -5.06 4.46 -22.73
CA LYS A 25 -4.44 3.36 -23.49
C LYS A 25 -4.67 2.05 -22.75
N THR A 26 -5.29 1.09 -23.44
CA THR A 26 -5.58 -0.24 -22.93
C THR A 26 -4.71 -1.28 -23.62
N ASP A 27 -3.86 -1.97 -22.86
CA ASP A 27 -3.12 -3.14 -23.33
C ASP A 27 -3.61 -4.38 -22.59
N VAL A 28 -3.76 -5.50 -23.30
CA VAL A 28 -4.20 -6.77 -22.71
C VAL A 28 -3.03 -7.74 -22.69
N ALA A 29 -2.65 -8.25 -21.52
CA ALA A 29 -1.71 -9.36 -21.41
C ALA A 29 -2.36 -10.55 -20.70
N THR A 30 -2.16 -11.74 -21.27
CA THR A 30 -2.51 -13.01 -20.61
C THR A 30 -1.32 -13.46 -19.77
N PHE A 31 -1.58 -13.87 -18.55
CA PHE A 31 -0.55 -14.36 -17.63
C PHE A 31 -1.07 -15.59 -16.88
N ASN A 32 -0.15 -16.45 -16.47
CA ASN A 32 -0.43 -17.56 -15.57
C ASN A 32 0.58 -17.48 -14.43
N THR A 33 0.12 -17.17 -13.22
CA THR A 33 1.00 -16.80 -12.13
C THR A 33 0.47 -17.20 -10.76
N ASN A 34 1.39 -17.47 -9.84
CA ASN A 34 1.07 -17.63 -8.42
C ASN A 34 0.91 -16.25 -7.78
N ALA A 35 0.14 -16.14 -6.70
CA ALA A 35 -0.19 -14.86 -6.04
C ALA A 35 1.02 -13.95 -5.74
N VAL A 36 2.15 -14.53 -5.29
CA VAL A 36 3.40 -13.80 -4.99
C VAL A 36 4.07 -13.24 -6.26
N THR A 37 3.81 -13.86 -7.41
CA THR A 37 4.36 -13.44 -8.70
C THR A 37 3.45 -12.41 -9.38
N LEU A 38 2.15 -12.38 -9.07
CA LEU A 38 1.25 -11.32 -9.53
C LEU A 38 1.73 -9.95 -9.03
N GLU A 39 2.06 -9.82 -7.74
CA GLU A 39 2.62 -8.58 -7.16
C GLU A 39 3.88 -8.11 -7.91
N LYS A 40 4.79 -9.03 -8.25
CA LYS A 40 6.01 -8.71 -9.01
C LYS A 40 5.73 -8.27 -10.44
N VAL A 41 4.78 -8.94 -11.11
CA VAL A 41 4.32 -8.54 -12.45
C VAL A 41 3.74 -7.13 -12.38
N LEU A 42 2.95 -6.86 -11.35
CA LEU A 42 2.33 -5.58 -11.11
C LEU A 42 3.36 -4.47 -10.84
N ASP A 43 4.36 -4.70 -10.00
CA ASP A 43 5.43 -3.73 -9.77
C ASP A 43 6.20 -3.42 -11.05
N PHE A 44 6.53 -4.45 -11.85
CA PHE A 44 7.15 -4.27 -13.17
C PHE A 44 6.28 -3.41 -14.11
N LEU A 45 4.96 -3.61 -14.12
CA LEU A 45 4.05 -2.81 -14.94
C LEU A 45 3.92 -1.37 -14.45
N ALA A 46 3.94 -1.17 -13.13
CA ALA A 46 4.04 0.17 -12.56
C ALA A 46 5.35 0.85 -13.01
N GLU A 47 6.48 0.11 -13.06
CA GLU A 47 7.75 0.61 -13.62
C GLU A 47 7.61 1.02 -15.08
N LEU A 48 6.88 0.25 -15.89
CA LEU A 48 6.55 0.58 -17.28
C LEU A 48 5.57 1.76 -17.44
N GLY A 49 4.95 2.23 -16.35
CA GLY A 49 4.14 3.45 -16.33
C GLY A 49 2.63 3.24 -16.50
N TYR A 50 2.12 2.04 -16.21
CA TYR A 50 0.67 1.78 -16.17
C TYR A 50 0.06 2.26 -14.84
N ASP A 51 -1.10 2.93 -14.91
CA ASP A 51 -1.78 3.52 -13.75
C ASP A 51 -2.77 2.55 -13.09
N TYR A 52 -3.34 1.62 -13.85
CA TYR A 52 -4.27 0.60 -13.36
C TYR A 52 -4.05 -0.74 -14.06
N ALA A 53 -4.40 -1.80 -13.35
CA ALA A 53 -4.46 -3.16 -13.86
C ALA A 53 -5.81 -3.75 -13.47
N VAL A 54 -6.62 -4.13 -14.44
CA VAL A 54 -7.90 -4.83 -14.25
C VAL A 54 -7.71 -6.26 -14.69
N ILE A 55 -7.90 -7.21 -13.80
CA ILE A 55 -7.77 -8.63 -14.10
C ILE A 55 -9.14 -9.16 -14.50
N GLU A 56 -9.32 -9.46 -15.78
CA GLU A 56 -10.46 -10.16 -16.37
C GLU A 56 -10.29 -11.69 -16.28
N ASP A 57 -11.43 -12.41 -16.27
CA ASP A 57 -11.56 -13.87 -16.16
C ASP A 57 -11.27 -14.47 -14.76
N PHE A 58 -11.89 -13.90 -13.72
CA PHE A 58 -12.14 -14.60 -12.45
C PHE A 58 -13.30 -15.61 -12.63
N GLU A 59 -13.16 -16.57 -13.55
CA GLU A 59 -14.19 -17.56 -13.85
C GLU A 59 -14.40 -18.53 -12.68
N ASN A 60 -15.21 -18.14 -11.68
CA ASN A 60 -16.13 -18.99 -10.88
C ASN A 60 -16.70 -18.32 -9.61
N ILE A 61 -17.00 -17.02 -9.61
CA ILE A 61 -17.94 -16.47 -8.61
C ILE A 61 -19.06 -15.76 -9.35
N GLY A 62 -20.29 -16.13 -9.01
CA GLY A 62 -21.50 -15.93 -9.78
C GLY A 62 -21.74 -14.49 -10.23
N ARG A 63 -22.42 -14.39 -11.39
CA ARG A 63 -23.08 -13.19 -11.87
C ARG A 63 -24.11 -12.72 -10.85
N ASP A 64 -23.67 -11.88 -9.91
CA ASP A 64 -24.53 -10.86 -9.34
C ASP A 64 -23.69 -9.69 -8.83
N SER A 65 -23.97 -8.52 -9.42
CA SER A 65 -23.84 -7.18 -8.81
C SER A 65 -22.61 -6.86 -7.95
N GLY A 66 -21.57 -6.33 -8.61
CA GLY A 66 -20.58 -5.45 -7.99
C GLY A 66 -19.23 -6.12 -7.72
N ILE A 67 -18.16 -5.48 -8.21
CA ILE A 67 -16.80 -5.77 -7.78
C ILE A 67 -16.75 -5.56 -6.25
N LYS A 68 -16.90 -6.64 -5.50
CA LYS A 68 -16.65 -6.68 -4.06
C LYS A 68 -15.46 -7.60 -3.83
N ASN A 69 -14.49 -7.09 -3.07
CA ASN A 69 -13.34 -7.81 -2.52
C ASN A 69 -12.15 -8.01 -3.48
N GLY A 70 -11.76 -6.95 -4.18
CA GLY A 70 -10.39 -6.85 -4.66
C GLY A 70 -9.47 -6.27 -3.59
N VAL A 71 -8.31 -6.88 -3.32
CA VAL A 71 -7.32 -6.30 -2.41
C VAL A 71 -6.74 -5.06 -3.08
N GLU A 72 -6.94 -3.89 -2.47
CA GLU A 72 -6.38 -2.63 -2.94
C GLU A 72 -4.87 -2.61 -2.67
N TRP A 73 -4.08 -2.79 -3.73
CA TRP A 73 -2.62 -2.70 -3.70
C TRP A 73 -2.16 -1.34 -4.22
N GLU A 74 -1.27 -0.67 -3.50
CA GLU A 74 -0.58 0.53 -3.95
C GLU A 74 0.92 0.31 -3.91
N SER A 75 1.61 0.50 -5.04
CA SER A 75 3.07 0.51 -5.06
C SER A 75 3.63 1.86 -4.59
N LEU A 76 4.87 1.88 -4.10
CA LEU A 76 5.53 3.12 -3.72
C LEU A 76 5.54 4.15 -4.88
N LYS A 77 5.85 3.68 -6.10
CA LYS A 77 5.82 4.52 -7.30
C LYS A 77 4.43 5.13 -7.53
N SER A 78 3.36 4.36 -7.33
CA SER A 78 1.98 4.83 -7.43
C SER A 78 1.73 6.03 -6.51
N LEU A 79 2.14 5.93 -5.25
CA LEU A 79 1.94 6.97 -4.25
C LEU A 79 2.77 8.22 -4.55
N VAL A 80 4.02 8.05 -4.99
CA VAL A 80 4.89 9.16 -5.41
C VAL A 80 4.26 9.93 -6.57
N GLU A 81 3.72 9.24 -7.57
CA GLU A 81 3.06 9.91 -8.69
C GLU A 81 1.71 10.53 -8.30
N LYS A 82 0.97 9.94 -7.35
CA LYS A 82 -0.24 10.57 -6.79
C LYS A 82 0.08 11.90 -6.11
N VAL A 83 1.10 11.97 -5.25
CA VAL A 83 1.44 13.23 -4.57
C VAL A 83 1.90 14.30 -5.56
N LYS A 84 2.68 13.94 -6.60
CA LYS A 84 3.10 14.89 -7.65
C LYS A 84 1.93 15.45 -8.47
N ARG A 85 0.85 14.68 -8.62
CA ARG A 85 -0.39 15.12 -9.31
C ARG A 85 -1.31 15.95 -8.43
N SER A 86 -1.04 16.07 -7.13
CA SER A 86 -1.83 16.90 -6.22
C SER A 86 -1.67 18.40 -6.53
N LYS A 87 -2.74 19.15 -6.30
CA LYS A 87 -2.75 20.62 -6.42
C LYS A 87 -1.71 21.23 -5.47
N GLY A 88 -0.87 22.15 -5.97
CA GLY A 88 0.21 22.76 -5.20
C GLY A 88 1.57 22.09 -5.39
N SER A 89 1.67 21.04 -6.21
CA SER A 89 2.94 20.37 -6.50
C SER A 89 3.95 21.28 -7.20
N GLU A 90 3.49 22.30 -7.93
CA GLU A 90 4.33 23.32 -8.57
C GLU A 90 5.17 24.13 -7.58
N ARG A 91 4.79 24.13 -6.29
CA ARG A 91 5.51 24.80 -5.20
C ARG A 91 6.51 23.87 -4.50
N CYS A 92 6.50 22.58 -4.83
CA CYS A 92 7.19 21.54 -4.09
C CYS A 92 8.57 21.23 -4.68
N GLY A 93 9.56 21.15 -3.79
CA GLY A 93 10.93 20.76 -4.14
C GLY A 93 11.40 19.46 -3.46
N ALA A 94 10.57 18.82 -2.63
CA ALA A 94 10.97 17.62 -1.91
C ALA A 94 9.83 16.62 -1.70
N ILE A 95 10.18 15.34 -1.80
CA ILE A 95 9.36 14.22 -1.33
C ILE A 95 10.21 13.42 -0.33
N GLY A 96 9.68 13.25 0.87
CA GLY A 96 10.20 12.34 1.87
C GLY A 96 9.38 11.05 1.87
N ILE A 97 10.06 9.91 2.04
CA ILE A 97 9.43 8.59 2.02
C ILE A 97 9.90 7.80 3.24
N PHE A 98 8.95 7.17 3.93
CA PHE A 98 9.22 6.09 4.88
C PHE A 98 8.67 4.78 4.33
N VAL A 99 9.48 3.73 4.37
CA VAL A 99 9.09 2.36 4.02
C VAL A 99 9.33 1.47 5.23
N GLY A 100 8.26 0.88 5.76
CA GLY A 100 8.36 -0.17 6.77
C GLY A 100 8.22 -1.54 6.11
N PHE A 101 9.09 -2.49 6.47
CA PHE A 101 9.11 -3.84 5.91
C PHE A 101 9.29 -4.90 7.00
N VAL A 102 8.93 -6.15 6.69
CA VAL A 102 9.02 -7.26 7.64
C VAL A 102 10.48 -7.62 7.91
N ARG A 103 10.90 -7.50 9.17
CA ARG A 103 12.23 -7.98 9.61
C ARG A 103 12.24 -9.50 9.68
N GLY A 104 13.32 -10.12 9.17
CA GLY A 104 13.52 -11.57 9.30
C GLY A 104 13.83 -12.05 10.73
N ILE A 105 14.24 -11.14 11.61
CA ILE A 105 14.51 -11.41 13.02
C ILE A 105 13.77 -10.38 13.86
N SER A 106 12.99 -10.87 14.84
CA SER A 106 12.32 -10.05 15.85
C SER A 106 12.58 -10.67 17.22
N ARG A 107 13.03 -9.88 18.19
CA ARG A 107 13.31 -10.33 19.58
C ARG A 107 14.22 -11.58 19.64
N GLY A 108 15.25 -11.62 18.79
CA GLY A 108 16.21 -12.74 18.72
C GLY A 108 15.66 -14.03 18.10
N LYS A 109 14.42 -14.02 17.58
CA LYS A 109 13.79 -15.18 16.93
C LYS A 109 13.56 -14.93 15.45
N LYS A 110 13.64 -16.00 14.65
CA LYS A 110 13.33 -15.97 13.22
C LYS A 110 11.82 -15.80 13.03
N VAL A 111 11.45 -14.74 12.30
CA VAL A 111 10.05 -14.48 11.92
C VAL A 111 9.74 -15.29 10.67
N GLU A 112 8.66 -16.07 10.69
CA GLU A 112 8.16 -16.74 9.50
C GLU A 112 7.24 -15.84 8.69
N LYS A 113 6.33 -15.17 9.38
CA LYS A 113 5.38 -14.21 8.80
C LYS A 113 4.82 -13.27 9.85
N LEU A 114 4.30 -12.14 9.37
CA LEU A 114 3.38 -11.27 10.10
C LEU A 114 1.98 -11.43 9.52
N GLU A 115 0.97 -11.39 10.38
CA GLU A 115 -0.43 -11.33 9.95
C GLU A 115 -0.99 -9.99 10.42
N TYR A 116 -1.52 -9.21 9.49
CA TYR A 116 -2.13 -7.92 9.74
C TYR A 116 -3.63 -7.98 9.47
N GLU A 117 -4.42 -7.52 10.43
CA GLU A 117 -5.87 -7.36 10.32
C GLU A 117 -6.23 -5.89 10.53
N LYS A 118 -7.21 -5.39 9.79
CA LYS A 118 -7.70 -4.01 9.90
C LYS A 118 -9.19 -3.99 10.17
N TYR A 119 -9.67 -2.98 10.90
CA TYR A 119 -11.09 -2.74 11.06
C TYR A 119 -11.59 -1.81 9.95
N GLU A 120 -12.16 -2.40 8.90
CA GLU A 120 -12.47 -1.71 7.64
C GLU A 120 -13.37 -0.48 7.81
N GLU A 121 -14.32 -0.53 8.74
CA GLU A 121 -15.32 0.53 8.95
C GLU A 121 -14.70 1.87 9.37
N LEU A 122 -13.62 1.83 10.15
CA LEU A 122 -12.95 3.04 10.68
C LEU A 122 -11.60 3.32 10.01
N TYR A 123 -11.04 2.35 9.29
CA TYR A 123 -9.70 2.44 8.73
C TYR A 123 -9.53 3.66 7.82
N GLU A 124 -10.42 3.84 6.84
CA GLU A 124 -10.33 4.92 5.85
C GLU A 124 -10.52 6.30 6.47
N GLU A 125 -11.39 6.42 7.48
CA GLU A 125 -11.62 7.67 8.21
C GLU A 125 -10.37 8.05 9.00
N LYS A 126 -9.83 7.12 9.80
CA LYS A 126 -8.64 7.36 10.62
C LYS A 126 -7.40 7.63 9.78
N LEU A 127 -7.23 6.91 8.66
CA LEU A 127 -6.14 7.16 7.73
C LEU A 127 -6.16 8.59 7.18
N LYS A 128 -7.34 9.07 6.77
CA LYS A 128 -7.52 10.45 6.29
C LYS A 128 -7.29 11.49 7.38
N GLU A 129 -7.74 11.24 8.61
CA GLU A 129 -7.45 12.11 9.75
C GLU A 129 -5.94 12.26 9.97
N ILE A 130 -5.20 11.15 9.94
CA ILE A 130 -3.74 11.15 10.07
C ILE A 130 -3.08 11.92 8.91
N GLU A 131 -3.47 11.64 7.66
CA GLU A 131 -2.94 12.35 6.48
C GLU A 131 -3.18 13.86 6.60
N ASN A 132 -4.39 14.29 7.00
CA ASN A 132 -4.74 15.70 7.17
C ASN A 132 -3.94 16.36 8.30
N LYS A 133 -3.75 15.65 9.42
CA LYS A 133 -2.94 16.12 10.55
C LYS A 133 -1.49 16.34 10.14
N LEU A 134 -0.90 15.39 9.42
CA LEU A 134 0.46 15.52 8.90
C LEU A 134 0.58 16.65 7.88
N LYS A 135 -0.40 16.78 6.98
CA LYS A 135 -0.49 17.83 5.96
C LYS A 135 -0.65 19.24 6.56
N SER A 136 -1.11 19.35 7.80
CA SER A 136 -1.19 20.64 8.52
C SER A 136 0.18 21.21 8.94
N ASN A 137 1.25 20.40 8.85
CA ASN A 137 2.61 20.88 9.13
C ASN A 137 3.04 21.96 8.11
N PRO A 138 3.78 23.00 8.53
CA PRO A 138 4.21 24.08 7.64
C PRO A 138 5.02 23.58 6.43
N GLY A 139 4.60 24.03 5.24
CA GLY A 139 5.27 23.71 3.97
C GLY A 139 4.99 22.31 3.43
N ILE A 140 4.01 21.58 3.99
CA ILE A 140 3.53 20.30 3.45
C ILE A 140 2.35 20.55 2.51
N VAL A 141 2.39 19.90 1.34
CA VAL A 141 1.36 20.03 0.31
C VAL A 141 0.51 18.77 0.20
N GLU A 142 1.12 17.59 0.29
CA GLU A 142 0.39 16.33 0.26
C GLU A 142 1.06 15.27 1.12
N VAL A 143 0.22 14.43 1.75
CA VAL A 143 0.64 13.23 2.46
C VAL A 143 -0.20 12.05 1.97
N LYS A 144 0.47 10.93 1.68
CA LYS A 144 -0.19 9.67 1.36
C LYS A 144 0.36 8.54 2.21
N ILE A 145 -0.53 7.78 2.83
CA ILE A 145 -0.18 6.60 3.63
C ILE A 145 -0.87 5.38 3.03
N TYR A 146 -0.11 4.29 2.89
CA TYR A 146 -0.63 2.99 2.52
C TYR A 146 -0.10 1.96 3.50
N HIS A 147 -0.98 1.17 4.11
CA HIS A 147 -0.61 0.04 4.95
C HIS A 147 -1.21 -1.25 4.36
N ARG A 148 -0.37 -2.25 4.21
CA ARG A 148 -0.72 -3.58 3.71
C ARG A 148 -1.36 -4.41 4.83
N ASP A 149 -2.45 -5.10 4.53
CA ASP A 149 -3.08 -6.09 5.39
C ASP A 149 -2.82 -7.53 4.88
N GLY A 150 -3.18 -8.52 5.68
CA GLY A 150 -2.98 -9.93 5.36
C GLY A 150 -1.61 -10.47 5.81
N VAL A 151 -1.16 -11.53 5.13
CA VAL A 151 0.02 -12.32 5.52
C VAL A 151 1.26 -11.84 4.80
N LEU A 152 2.27 -11.42 5.55
CA LEU A 152 3.53 -10.85 5.06
C LEU A 152 4.74 -11.66 5.50
N LYS A 153 5.67 -11.92 4.59
CA LYS A 153 6.93 -12.63 4.83
C LYS A 153 8.09 -11.66 5.05
N PRO A 154 9.18 -12.11 5.69
CA PRO A 154 10.42 -11.34 5.78
C PRO A 154 10.86 -10.71 4.46
N GLY A 155 11.14 -9.41 4.49
CA GLY A 155 11.52 -8.61 3.32
C GLY A 155 10.36 -8.01 2.54
N GLU A 156 9.11 -8.35 2.85
CA GLU A 156 7.95 -7.71 2.21
C GLU A 156 7.62 -6.37 2.86
N ASP A 157 7.21 -5.40 2.03
CA ASP A 157 6.81 -4.07 2.47
C ASP A 157 5.45 -4.12 3.17
N ILE A 158 5.37 -3.37 4.27
CA ILE A 158 4.22 -3.28 5.18
C ILE A 158 3.50 -1.94 4.99
N ILE A 159 4.26 -0.85 4.98
CA ILE A 159 3.72 0.49 4.99
C ILE A 159 4.58 1.44 4.16
N TYR A 160 3.91 2.30 3.41
CA TYR A 160 4.50 3.46 2.75
C TYR A 160 3.91 4.74 3.34
N VAL A 161 4.77 5.70 3.69
CA VAL A 161 4.37 7.07 3.97
C VAL A 161 5.12 7.98 3.00
N VAL A 162 4.38 8.74 2.21
CA VAL A 162 4.93 9.67 1.21
C VAL A 162 4.49 11.09 1.58
N VAL A 163 5.44 11.96 1.86
CA VAL A 163 5.22 13.35 2.28
C VAL A 163 5.85 14.28 1.24
N MET A 164 5.05 15.09 0.57
CA MET A 164 5.51 16.10 -0.38
C MET A 164 5.44 17.50 0.25
N GLY A 165 6.55 18.23 0.17
CA GLY A 165 6.66 19.58 0.73
C GLY A 165 7.46 20.55 -0.13
N GLU A 166 7.34 21.83 0.21
CA GLU A 166 7.99 22.96 -0.48
C GLU A 166 9.51 22.83 -0.45
N HIS A 167 10.09 22.46 0.70
CA HIS A 167 11.52 22.26 0.85
C HIS A 167 11.86 20.97 1.59
N ARG A 168 13.08 20.47 1.36
CA ARG A 168 13.60 19.24 1.99
C ARG A 168 13.49 19.22 3.52
N LYS A 169 13.54 20.37 4.19
CA LYS A 169 13.45 20.45 5.65
C LYS A 169 12.03 20.23 6.16
N ASN A 170 11.01 20.49 5.35
CA ASN A 170 9.61 20.36 5.76
C ASN A 170 9.22 18.90 5.97
N VAL A 171 9.74 17.98 5.14
CA VAL A 171 9.23 16.59 5.08
C VAL A 171 9.69 15.69 6.22
N TRP A 172 10.78 16.02 6.93
CA TRP A 172 11.35 15.13 7.96
C TRP A 172 10.46 15.00 9.19
N LYS A 173 10.02 16.12 9.77
CA LYS A 173 9.19 16.12 10.97
C LYS A 173 7.86 15.35 10.77
N PRO A 174 7.08 15.58 9.71
CA PRO A 174 5.87 14.79 9.45
C PRO A 174 6.16 13.30 9.23
N LEU A 175 7.30 12.93 8.64
CA LEU A 175 7.65 11.51 8.51
C LEU A 175 7.89 10.88 9.88
N GLU A 176 8.61 11.54 10.77
CA GLU A 176 8.81 11.07 12.15
C GLU A 176 7.47 10.95 12.90
N GLU A 177 6.61 11.96 12.80
CA GLU A 177 5.28 11.97 13.43
C GLU A 177 4.35 10.89 12.87
N SER A 178 4.48 10.55 11.57
CA SER A 178 3.55 9.66 10.88
C SER A 178 3.43 8.29 11.52
N MET A 179 4.55 7.68 11.94
CA MET A 179 4.55 6.34 12.52
C MET A 179 3.94 6.31 13.92
N GLU A 180 4.12 7.39 14.69
CA GLU A 180 3.50 7.51 16.01
C GLU A 180 1.98 7.69 15.89
N LEU A 181 1.53 8.47 14.90
CA LEU A 181 0.10 8.61 14.59
C LEU A 181 -0.51 7.31 14.09
N VAL A 182 0.14 6.62 13.15
CA VAL A 182 -0.34 5.34 12.62
C VAL A 182 -0.49 4.31 13.72
N LYS A 183 0.52 4.13 14.58
CA LYS A 183 0.44 3.16 15.69
C LYS A 183 -0.64 3.50 16.71
N LYS A 184 -0.91 4.80 16.93
CA LYS A 184 -1.84 5.27 17.95
C LYS A 184 -3.30 5.28 17.47
N GLU A 185 -3.53 5.67 16.22
CA GLU A 185 -4.85 6.06 15.73
C GLU A 185 -5.40 5.08 14.67
N LEU A 186 -4.55 4.31 13.98
CA LEU A 186 -4.99 3.42 12.91
C LEU A 186 -5.42 2.04 13.47
N PRO A 187 -6.65 1.56 13.20
CA PRO A 187 -7.18 0.33 13.79
C PRO A 187 -6.66 -0.91 13.06
N ILE A 188 -5.38 -1.20 13.27
CA ILE A 188 -4.66 -2.35 12.72
C ILE A 188 -4.10 -3.21 13.85
N TRP A 189 -4.25 -4.52 13.73
CA TRP A 189 -3.64 -5.50 14.63
C TRP A 189 -2.57 -6.30 13.92
N LYS A 190 -1.43 -6.47 14.60
CA LYS A 190 -0.29 -7.26 14.13
C LYS A 190 -0.17 -8.53 14.97
N LYS A 191 -0.02 -9.66 14.28
CA LYS A 191 0.39 -10.94 14.86
C LYS A 191 1.74 -11.36 14.31
N GLU A 192 2.67 -11.70 15.18
CA GLU A 192 3.99 -12.21 14.82
C GLU A 192 3.99 -13.74 14.88
N VAL A 193 4.31 -14.41 13.78
CA VAL A 193 4.45 -15.87 13.72
C VAL A 193 5.93 -16.22 13.60
N PHE A 194 6.44 -16.90 14.61
CA PHE A 194 7.79 -17.45 14.67
C PHE A 194 7.76 -18.94 14.35
N THR A 195 8.93 -19.49 14.03
CA THR A 195 9.10 -20.93 13.70
C THR A 195 8.63 -21.88 14.81
N ASP A 196 8.54 -21.40 16.06
CA ASP A 196 8.16 -22.19 17.23
C ASP A 196 6.81 -21.80 17.86
N ARG A 197 6.25 -20.60 17.55
CA ARG A 197 5.02 -20.08 18.17
C ARG A 197 4.45 -18.85 17.46
N ALA A 198 3.16 -18.56 17.65
CA ALA A 198 2.52 -17.30 17.21
C ALA A 198 2.17 -16.42 18.42
N ILE A 199 2.41 -15.10 18.33
CA ILE A 199 2.17 -14.13 19.40
C ILE A 199 1.52 -12.87 18.82
N TRP A 200 0.47 -12.34 19.45
CA TRP A 200 -0.07 -11.03 19.07
C TRP A 200 0.78 -9.90 19.62
N ALA A 201 0.95 -8.83 18.86
CA ALA A 201 1.85 -7.74 19.24
C ALA A 201 1.45 -7.08 20.59
N HIS A 202 0.15 -7.00 20.87
CA HIS A 202 -0.37 -6.43 22.12
C HIS A 202 -0.10 -7.30 23.36
N ASP A 203 0.19 -8.60 23.19
CA ASP A 203 0.56 -9.48 24.32
C ASP A 203 1.95 -9.18 24.89
N TYR A 204 2.77 -8.39 24.17
CA TYR A 204 4.06 -7.92 24.67
C TYR A 204 3.97 -6.68 25.56
N GLU A 205 2.84 -5.97 25.56
CA GLU A 205 2.65 -4.69 26.27
C GLU A 205 1.91 -4.88 27.61
N ARG A 206 1.79 -6.12 28.09
CA ARG A 206 1.30 -6.48 29.44
C ARG A 206 2.44 -6.67 30.43
#